data_AF-A0A9E1WIK3-F1
#
_entry.id   AF-A0A9E1WIK3-F1
#
_cell.length_a   1.000
_cell.length_b   1.000
_cell.length_c   1.000
_cell.angle_alpha   90.00
_cell.angle_beta   90.00
_cell.angle_gamma   90.00
#
_symmetry.space_group_name_H-M   'P 1'
#
loop_
_entity.id
_entity.type
_entity.pdbx_description
1 polymer ?
#
loop_
_entity_poly.entity_id
_entity_poly.type
_entity_poly.pdbx_seq_one_letter_code
_entity_poly.pdbx_strand_id
1 'polypeptide(L)'
;PVALIDTAEIGDWDGYGGLYNVESNLGYSNDIHMVCSMGGGIGDLSWLEAGDVPMCAVHCPTDPVAIYTTGDVAVAAAGVITTDISGSYDVMTKANSLGNNDVLDPINAGGDAYTLAAQAASANAQGMSDYGGTVVGAPVDNVFPFVTQNPFEASPWDLWDSTTTVYIASVVLGLPAQAGIDAHMSAIAQNPDMSPVKANAYIDSTMGYFCRRIVRATNLDGQNSIDEMSQLESSIDIYPNPATQSLTIGSKEGLINTIEMYSATGELVRIASNLSSTKILLSNLNLKEGLYMCTVEINGQRVTKRVVIQ
;
A
#
# COMPACT_ATOMS: atom_id res chain seq x y z
N PRO A 1 -11.06 -25.86 23.43
CA PRO A 1 -11.65 -25.16 22.26
C PRO A 1 -11.54 -26.05 21.02
N VAL A 2 -12.66 -26.42 20.42
CA VAL A 2 -12.67 -27.04 19.09
C VAL A 2 -12.42 -25.91 18.10
N ALA A 3 -11.42 -26.05 17.21
CA ALA A 3 -11.22 -25.06 16.17
C ALA A 3 -12.52 -24.98 15.33
N LEU A 4 -13.02 -23.76 15.11
CA LEU A 4 -14.19 -23.51 14.24
C LEU A 4 -13.89 -23.87 12.77
N ILE A 5 -12.62 -24.12 12.45
CA ILE A 5 -12.08 -24.38 11.13
C ILE A 5 -11.40 -25.76 11.14
N ASP A 6 -11.81 -26.64 10.23
CA ASP A 6 -11.09 -27.89 9.95
C ASP A 6 -10.00 -27.64 8.91
N THR A 7 -8.74 -27.57 9.37
CA THR A 7 -7.59 -27.31 8.49
C THR A 7 -7.31 -28.48 7.54
N ALA A 8 -7.85 -29.68 7.80
CA ALA A 8 -7.78 -30.79 6.84
C ALA A 8 -8.76 -30.59 5.66
N GLU A 9 -9.80 -29.76 5.84
CA GLU A 9 -10.78 -29.46 4.81
C GLU A 9 -10.44 -28.16 4.06
N ILE A 10 -10.07 -27.08 4.75
CA ILE A 10 -9.86 -25.77 4.13
C ILE A 10 -8.40 -25.29 4.02
N GLY A 11 -7.45 -26.05 4.57
CA GLY A 11 -6.04 -25.67 4.64
C GLY A 11 -5.66 -25.03 5.98
N ASP A 12 -4.36 -24.97 6.27
CA ASP A 12 -3.83 -24.30 7.45
C ASP A 12 -3.72 -22.78 7.28
N TRP A 13 -3.22 -22.09 8.31
CA TRP A 13 -3.09 -20.63 8.33
C TRP A 13 -2.12 -20.07 7.29
N ASP A 14 -1.21 -20.91 6.79
CA ASP A 14 -0.23 -20.55 5.78
C ASP A 14 -0.69 -20.96 4.37
N GLY A 15 -1.91 -21.48 4.26
CA GLY A 15 -2.49 -21.91 3.00
C GLY A 15 -1.88 -23.21 2.47
N TYR A 16 -1.45 -24.12 3.35
CA TYR A 16 -1.01 -25.48 3.00
C TYR A 16 -2.07 -26.54 3.30
N GLY A 17 -2.09 -27.61 2.50
CA GLY A 17 -3.02 -28.72 2.66
C GLY A 17 -4.49 -28.32 2.54
N GLY A 18 -5.42 -29.20 2.89
CA GLY A 18 -6.85 -28.93 2.75
C GLY A 18 -7.44 -29.45 1.43
N LEU A 19 -8.62 -30.05 1.49
CA LEU A 19 -9.35 -30.53 0.31
C LEU A 19 -9.80 -29.39 -0.62
N TYR A 20 -10.19 -28.25 -0.04
CA TYR A 20 -10.72 -27.09 -0.77
C TYR A 20 -9.71 -25.96 -0.95
N ASN A 21 -8.50 -26.13 -0.43
CA ASN A 21 -7.43 -25.18 -0.65
C ASN A 21 -6.73 -25.46 -1.97
N VAL A 22 -6.46 -24.40 -2.73
CA VAL A 22 -5.58 -24.46 -3.89
C VAL A 22 -4.29 -23.76 -3.49
N GLU A 23 -3.30 -24.57 -3.10
CA GLU A 23 -1.98 -24.07 -2.72
C GLU A 23 -1.42 -23.17 -3.82
N SER A 24 -1.17 -21.92 -3.49
CA SER A 24 -0.55 -20.95 -4.39
C SER A 24 0.62 -20.29 -3.67
N ASN A 25 1.77 -20.21 -4.32
CA ASN A 25 3.01 -19.62 -3.78
C ASN A 25 3.68 -20.44 -2.65
N LEU A 26 3.74 -21.77 -2.81
CA LEU A 26 4.48 -22.65 -1.90
C LEU A 26 5.92 -22.18 -1.66
N GLY A 27 6.31 -22.06 -0.39
CA GLY A 27 7.66 -21.65 0.02
C GLY A 27 7.91 -20.14 0.02
N TYR A 28 6.92 -19.32 -0.35
CA TYR A 28 6.95 -17.88 -0.12
C TYR A 28 6.35 -17.58 1.27
N SER A 29 6.84 -16.51 1.92
CA SER A 29 6.25 -16.04 3.17
C SER A 29 4.86 -15.43 2.89
N ASN A 30 3.94 -15.67 3.81
CA ASN A 30 2.62 -15.04 3.92
C ASN A 30 2.59 -13.89 4.94
N ASP A 31 3.75 -13.49 5.49
CA ASP A 31 3.85 -12.35 6.39
C ASP A 31 3.35 -11.08 5.70
N ILE A 32 2.38 -10.43 6.33
CA ILE A 32 1.87 -9.15 5.85
C ILE A 32 2.84 -8.03 6.20
N HIS A 33 2.95 -7.03 5.33
CA HIS A 33 3.82 -5.87 5.55
C HIS A 33 3.02 -4.61 5.96
N MET A 34 1.70 -4.63 5.76
CA MET A 34 0.81 -3.54 6.12
C MET A 34 -0.65 -4.03 6.13
N VAL A 35 -1.48 -3.46 6.99
CA VAL A 35 -2.95 -3.64 6.96
C VAL A 35 -3.62 -2.42 6.34
N CYS A 36 -4.54 -2.65 5.40
CA CYS A 36 -5.43 -1.62 4.86
C CYS A 36 -6.88 -2.03 5.16
N SER A 37 -7.59 -1.21 5.94
CA SER A 37 -8.97 -1.48 6.37
C SER A 37 -9.95 -0.50 5.73
N MET A 38 -11.08 -1.01 5.23
CA MET A 38 -12.10 -0.21 4.57
C MET A 38 -13.44 -0.46 5.29
N GLY A 39 -13.80 0.44 6.21
CA GLY A 39 -14.85 0.23 7.20
C GLY A 39 -14.49 -0.85 8.24
N GLY A 40 -15.47 -1.21 9.08
CA GLY A 40 -15.34 -2.33 10.02
C GLY A 40 -14.53 -2.00 11.28
N GLY A 41 -14.13 -3.05 11.98
CA GLY A 41 -13.37 -2.95 13.22
C GLY A 41 -12.74 -4.29 13.62
N ILE A 42 -11.93 -4.25 14.68
CA ILE A 42 -11.40 -5.46 15.32
C ILE A 42 -12.24 -5.80 16.55
N GLY A 43 -12.22 -7.07 16.96
CA GLY A 43 -13.03 -7.55 18.08
C GLY A 43 -12.64 -6.95 19.43
N ASP A 44 -11.36 -6.60 19.62
CA ASP A 44 -10.85 -6.00 20.86
C ASP A 44 -9.51 -5.28 20.59
N LEU A 45 -9.31 -4.06 21.12
CA LEU A 45 -8.04 -3.31 20.98
C LEU A 45 -6.85 -3.98 21.66
N SER A 46 -7.07 -4.88 22.61
CA SER A 46 -6.01 -5.64 23.26
C SER A 46 -5.32 -6.63 22.32
N TRP A 47 -5.90 -6.89 21.13
CA TRP A 47 -5.25 -7.68 20.09
C TRP A 47 -4.16 -6.91 19.35
N LEU A 48 -4.12 -5.58 19.47
CA LEU A 48 -3.04 -4.75 18.92
C LEU A 48 -1.88 -4.63 19.90
N GLU A 49 -0.69 -5.03 19.44
CA GLU A 49 0.54 -5.03 20.21
C GLU A 49 1.62 -4.18 19.52
N ALA A 50 2.61 -3.74 20.30
CA ALA A 50 3.75 -3.02 19.74
C ALA A 50 4.60 -3.98 18.89
N GLY A 51 4.92 -3.57 17.67
CA GLY A 51 5.63 -4.40 16.69
C GLY A 51 4.72 -5.04 15.63
N ASP A 52 3.40 -4.87 15.75
CA ASP A 52 2.49 -5.18 14.64
C ASP A 52 2.82 -4.32 13.42
N VAL A 53 2.50 -4.83 12.24
CA VAL A 53 2.77 -4.13 10.98
C VAL A 53 2.02 -2.80 10.90
N PRO A 54 2.53 -1.82 10.14
CA PRO A 54 1.84 -0.57 9.91
C PRO A 54 0.43 -0.80 9.36
N MET A 55 -0.46 0.15 9.63
CA MET A 55 -1.85 0.05 9.21
C MET A 55 -2.45 1.41 8.92
N CYS A 56 -3.40 1.40 7.99
CA CYS A 56 -4.23 2.56 7.72
C CYS A 56 -5.66 2.15 7.36
N ALA A 57 -6.59 3.09 7.50
CA ALA A 57 -7.99 2.81 7.26
C ALA A 57 -8.71 3.95 6.55
N VAL A 58 -9.79 3.61 5.85
CA VAL A 58 -10.86 4.55 5.47
C VAL A 58 -12.16 4.07 6.11
N HIS A 59 -12.99 4.98 6.62
CA HIS A 59 -14.22 4.59 7.34
C HIS A 59 -15.17 5.80 7.42
N CYS A 60 -16.47 5.60 7.25
CA CYS A 60 -17.46 6.63 7.53
C CYS A 60 -17.70 6.78 9.06
N PRO A 61 -17.53 7.98 9.65
CA PRO A 61 -17.89 8.20 11.06
C PRO A 61 -19.35 7.89 11.41
N THR A 62 -20.21 7.92 10.39
CA THR A 62 -21.65 7.67 10.47
C THR A 62 -22.04 6.23 10.20
N ASP A 63 -21.08 5.29 10.08
CA ASP A 63 -21.36 3.89 9.75
C ASP A 63 -22.31 3.28 10.80
N PRO A 64 -23.53 2.87 10.41
CA PRO A 64 -24.50 2.28 11.30
C PRO A 64 -24.31 0.78 11.52
N VAL A 65 -23.38 0.15 10.80
CA VAL A 65 -23.16 -1.30 10.82
C VAL A 65 -21.98 -1.65 11.71
N ALA A 66 -20.81 -1.10 11.47
CA ALA A 66 -19.64 -1.27 12.31
C ALA A 66 -19.17 0.10 12.76
N ILE A 67 -19.32 0.38 14.04
CA ILE A 67 -19.13 1.74 14.55
C ILE A 67 -17.69 2.25 14.34
N TYR A 68 -17.54 3.55 14.07
CA TYR A 68 -16.25 4.18 13.78
C TYR A 68 -15.30 4.24 14.99
N THR A 69 -15.86 4.43 16.20
CA THR A 69 -15.13 4.35 17.47
C THR A 69 -15.28 2.96 18.09
N THR A 70 -15.30 2.82 19.41
CA THR A 70 -15.55 1.56 20.10
C THR A 70 -17.02 1.44 20.48
N GLY A 71 -17.63 0.32 20.16
CA GLY A 71 -19.04 0.06 20.41
C GLY A 71 -19.56 -1.15 19.64
N ASP A 72 -20.73 -1.03 19.02
CA ASP A 72 -21.46 -2.18 18.51
C ASP A 72 -21.22 -2.43 17.01
N VAL A 73 -21.32 -3.72 16.63
CA VAL A 73 -21.72 -4.11 15.28
C VAL A 73 -23.21 -4.44 15.29
N ALA A 74 -23.99 -3.81 14.43
CA ALA A 74 -25.41 -4.06 14.30
C ALA A 74 -25.84 -4.18 12.83
N VAL A 75 -26.84 -5.00 12.57
CA VAL A 75 -27.45 -5.09 11.23
C VAL A 75 -28.95 -4.87 11.40
N ALA A 76 -29.54 -3.98 10.59
CA ALA A 76 -30.94 -3.57 10.76
C ALA A 76 -31.93 -4.76 10.88
N ALA A 77 -31.70 -5.83 10.13
CA ALA A 77 -32.54 -7.03 10.15
C ALA A 77 -32.29 -7.96 11.36
N ALA A 78 -31.12 -7.91 11.98
CA ALA A 78 -30.67 -8.84 13.02
C ALA A 78 -30.47 -8.19 14.40
N GLY A 79 -30.49 -6.87 14.49
CA GLY A 79 -30.16 -6.13 15.71
C GLY A 79 -28.65 -6.10 15.97
N VAL A 80 -28.28 -5.97 17.26
CA VAL A 80 -26.88 -5.99 17.70
C VAL A 80 -26.31 -7.39 17.52
N ILE A 81 -25.21 -7.49 16.76
CA ILE A 81 -24.49 -8.72 16.48
C ILE A 81 -23.41 -8.97 17.53
N THR A 82 -22.64 -7.92 17.84
CA THR A 82 -21.61 -7.94 18.88
C THR A 82 -21.44 -6.53 19.44
N THR A 83 -20.99 -6.45 20.68
CA THR A 83 -20.65 -5.18 21.37
C THR A 83 -19.13 -5.09 21.54
N ASP A 84 -18.66 -3.91 21.96
CA ASP A 84 -17.27 -3.65 22.37
C ASP A 84 -16.21 -3.93 21.30
N ILE A 85 -16.59 -3.89 20.02
CA ILE A 85 -15.62 -3.87 18.92
C ILE A 85 -14.99 -2.49 18.82
N SER A 86 -13.82 -2.40 18.20
CA SER A 86 -13.17 -1.12 17.94
C SER A 86 -13.01 -0.86 16.47
N GLY A 87 -13.66 0.21 16.02
CA GLY A 87 -13.58 0.74 14.67
C GLY A 87 -12.31 1.52 14.39
N SER A 88 -12.19 1.97 13.15
CA SER A 88 -10.95 2.53 12.61
C SER A 88 -10.39 3.73 13.38
N TYR A 89 -11.23 4.55 14.02
CA TYR A 89 -10.74 5.68 14.83
C TYR A 89 -9.88 5.20 16.00
N ASP A 90 -10.41 4.28 16.80
CA ASP A 90 -9.74 3.79 17.99
C ASP A 90 -8.61 2.82 17.65
N VAL A 91 -8.77 2.01 16.60
CA VAL A 91 -7.71 1.12 16.08
C VAL A 91 -6.50 1.95 15.65
N MET A 92 -6.69 3.00 14.84
CA MET A 92 -5.56 3.84 14.42
C MET A 92 -4.97 4.63 15.60
N THR A 93 -5.80 5.10 16.53
CA THR A 93 -5.32 5.76 17.76
C THR A 93 -4.40 4.84 18.56
N LYS A 94 -4.82 3.59 18.76
CA LYS A 94 -4.04 2.58 19.47
C LYS A 94 -2.76 2.22 18.72
N ALA A 95 -2.85 1.92 17.41
CA ALA A 95 -1.71 1.55 16.59
C ALA A 95 -0.65 2.67 16.54
N ASN A 96 -1.05 3.93 16.40
CA ASN A 96 -0.16 5.09 16.48
C ASN A 96 0.49 5.18 17.87
N SER A 97 -0.28 4.99 18.96
CA SER A 97 0.26 5.05 20.33
C SER A 97 1.28 3.97 20.67
N LEU A 98 1.23 2.84 19.95
CA LEU A 98 2.15 1.72 20.09
C LEU A 98 3.43 1.88 19.25
N GLY A 99 3.49 2.89 18.37
CA GLY A 99 4.59 3.12 17.44
C GLY A 99 4.54 2.28 16.15
N ASN A 100 3.47 1.49 15.94
CA ASN A 100 3.35 0.59 14.78
C ASN A 100 3.30 1.37 13.46
N ASN A 101 2.86 2.63 13.52
CA ASN A 101 2.69 3.50 12.36
C ASN A 101 3.79 4.56 12.18
N ASP A 102 4.84 4.57 13.02
CA ASP A 102 5.92 5.58 12.96
C ASP A 102 6.61 5.62 11.58
N VAL A 103 6.66 4.48 10.87
CA VAL A 103 7.20 4.43 9.51
C VAL A 103 6.44 5.34 8.53
N LEU A 104 5.16 5.63 8.80
CA LEU A 104 4.27 6.44 7.98
C LEU A 104 4.41 7.96 8.23
N ASP A 105 5.13 8.37 9.27
CA ASP A 105 5.31 9.79 9.64
C ASP A 105 5.73 10.71 8.48
N PRO A 106 6.69 10.33 7.60
CA PRO A 106 7.07 11.18 6.49
C PRO A 106 5.94 11.43 5.49
N ILE A 107 5.02 10.48 5.31
CA ILE A 107 3.83 10.66 4.45
C ILE A 107 2.81 11.53 5.18
N ASN A 108 2.63 11.30 6.49
CA ASN A 108 1.70 12.08 7.33
C ASN A 108 2.13 13.56 7.49
N ALA A 109 3.40 13.89 7.27
CA ALA A 109 3.86 15.28 7.24
C ALA A 109 3.16 16.16 6.18
N GLY A 110 2.45 15.54 5.24
CA GLY A 110 1.68 16.23 4.20
C GLY A 110 2.54 16.56 2.99
N GLY A 111 1.98 16.29 1.82
CA GLY A 111 2.71 16.44 0.55
C GLY A 111 1.91 15.97 -0.67
N ASP A 112 0.87 15.19 -0.44
CA ASP A 112 -0.07 14.75 -1.47
C ASP A 112 -1.53 15.12 -1.14
N ALA A 113 -2.35 15.22 -2.18
CA ALA A 113 -3.74 15.64 -2.07
C ALA A 113 -4.61 14.69 -1.22
N TYR A 114 -4.30 13.39 -1.19
CA TYR A 114 -5.10 12.40 -0.47
C TYR A 114 -4.80 12.44 1.02
N THR A 115 -3.53 12.58 1.42
CA THR A 115 -3.16 12.76 2.82
C THR A 115 -3.69 14.09 3.38
N LEU A 116 -3.59 15.17 2.60
CA LEU A 116 -4.17 16.46 3.01
C LEU A 116 -5.71 16.39 3.14
N ALA A 117 -6.39 15.67 2.24
CA ALA A 117 -7.83 15.44 2.33
C ALA A 117 -8.21 14.62 3.56
N ALA A 118 -7.44 13.57 3.88
CA ALA A 118 -7.65 12.77 5.09
C ALA A 118 -7.49 13.59 6.37
N GLN A 119 -6.44 14.42 6.46
CA GLN A 119 -6.22 15.31 7.60
C GLN A 119 -7.34 16.33 7.75
N ALA A 120 -7.79 16.94 6.66
CA ALA A 120 -8.93 17.85 6.66
C ALA A 120 -10.22 17.14 7.09
N ALA A 121 -10.43 15.91 6.64
CA ALA A 121 -11.60 15.12 7.03
C ALA A 121 -11.55 14.72 8.52
N SER A 122 -10.38 14.32 9.04
CA SER A 122 -10.19 14.05 10.47
C SER A 122 -10.43 15.29 11.33
N ALA A 123 -10.01 16.47 10.86
CA ALA A 123 -10.34 17.73 11.51
C ALA A 123 -11.85 18.03 11.49
N ASN A 124 -12.54 17.73 10.40
CA ASN A 124 -14.00 17.90 10.32
C ASN A 124 -14.77 16.88 11.17
N ALA A 125 -14.24 15.67 11.34
CA ALA A 125 -14.85 14.62 12.15
C ALA A 125 -14.77 14.92 13.66
N GLN A 126 -13.76 15.66 14.11
CA GLN A 126 -13.60 16.02 15.51
C GLN A 126 -14.86 16.71 16.07
N GLY A 127 -15.39 16.16 17.16
CA GLY A 127 -16.59 16.69 17.83
C GLY A 127 -17.91 16.25 17.19
N MET A 128 -17.89 15.54 16.05
CA MET A 128 -19.07 14.84 15.57
C MET A 128 -19.44 13.70 16.52
N SER A 129 -20.73 13.37 16.57
CA SER A 129 -21.17 12.09 17.11
C SER A 129 -21.04 11.04 16.03
N ASP A 130 -20.42 9.90 16.34
CA ASP A 130 -20.59 8.70 15.53
C ASP A 130 -22.01 8.15 15.66
N TYR A 131 -22.31 7.08 14.93
CA TYR A 131 -23.65 6.48 14.92
C TYR A 131 -24.15 6.02 16.30
N GLY A 132 -23.25 5.56 17.17
CA GLY A 132 -23.58 5.05 18.51
C GLY A 132 -23.69 6.14 19.56
N GLY A 133 -23.44 7.40 19.21
CA GLY A 133 -23.52 8.52 20.14
C GLY A 133 -22.18 8.94 20.75
N THR A 134 -21.08 8.27 20.39
CA THR A 134 -19.75 8.58 20.90
C THR A 134 -19.20 9.80 20.16
N VAL A 135 -18.71 10.79 20.92
CA VAL A 135 -18.09 11.97 20.33
C VAL A 135 -16.70 11.61 19.83
N VAL A 136 -16.47 11.80 18.53
CA VAL A 136 -15.16 11.62 17.90
C VAL A 136 -14.17 12.62 18.50
N GLY A 137 -13.02 12.11 18.96
CA GLY A 137 -12.01 12.90 19.64
C GLY A 137 -11.13 13.73 18.69
N ALA A 138 -9.90 14.02 19.13
CA ALA A 138 -8.94 14.77 18.32
C ALA A 138 -8.64 14.06 16.99
N PRO A 139 -8.20 14.78 15.93
CA PRO A 139 -7.81 14.18 14.66
C PRO A 139 -6.71 13.14 14.84
N VAL A 140 -6.82 12.03 14.11
CA VAL A 140 -5.90 10.89 14.18
C VAL A 140 -5.30 10.67 12.79
N ASP A 141 -3.98 10.54 12.73
CA ASP A 141 -3.28 10.16 11.49
C ASP A 141 -3.53 8.67 11.15
N ASN A 142 -3.34 8.32 9.89
CA ASN A 142 -3.51 6.97 9.35
C ASN A 142 -4.97 6.48 9.25
N VAL A 143 -5.96 7.30 9.61
CA VAL A 143 -7.37 7.11 9.25
C VAL A 143 -7.86 8.22 8.32
N PHE A 144 -8.58 7.86 7.27
CA PHE A 144 -9.30 8.79 6.39
C PHE A 144 -10.81 8.66 6.66
N PRO A 145 -11.40 9.52 7.51
CA PRO A 145 -12.82 9.50 7.73
C PRO A 145 -13.56 10.03 6.50
N PHE A 146 -14.44 9.22 5.91
CA PHE A 146 -15.33 9.66 4.84
C PHE A 146 -16.58 10.31 5.45
N VAL A 147 -16.46 11.62 5.69
CA VAL A 147 -17.57 12.47 6.11
C VAL A 147 -18.46 12.75 4.92
N THR A 148 -19.60 12.05 4.86
CA THR A 148 -20.59 12.22 3.78
C THR A 148 -21.76 13.10 4.24
N GLN A 149 -22.65 13.47 3.31
CA GLN A 149 -23.88 14.19 3.66
C GLN A 149 -24.96 13.29 4.26
N ASN A 150 -24.85 11.97 4.07
CA ASN A 150 -25.82 11.01 4.58
C ASN A 150 -25.48 10.70 6.05
N PRO A 151 -26.41 10.91 7.00
CA PRO A 151 -26.14 10.72 8.43
C PRO A 151 -25.97 9.24 8.83
N PHE A 152 -26.17 8.30 7.91
CA PHE A 152 -26.10 6.86 8.14
C PHE A 152 -25.32 6.13 7.05
N GLU A 153 -24.28 6.78 6.49
CA GLU A 153 -23.47 6.17 5.45
C GLU A 153 -22.49 5.14 6.02
N ALA A 154 -22.58 3.89 5.54
CA ALA A 154 -21.64 2.81 5.86
C ALA A 154 -20.50 2.72 4.83
N SER A 155 -20.87 2.47 3.57
CA SER A 155 -19.97 2.08 2.49
C SER A 155 -20.24 2.87 1.20
N PRO A 156 -19.78 4.13 1.10
CA PRO A 156 -20.02 4.97 -0.08
C PRO A 156 -19.30 4.48 -1.35
N TRP A 157 -18.38 3.52 -1.21
CA TRP A 157 -17.72 2.79 -2.29
C TRP A 157 -18.55 1.63 -2.85
N ASP A 158 -19.65 1.24 -2.20
CA ASP A 158 -20.50 0.17 -2.70
C ASP A 158 -21.34 0.63 -3.89
N LEU A 159 -21.42 -0.25 -4.90
CA LEU A 159 -22.35 -0.13 -6.00
C LEU A 159 -23.01 -1.48 -6.28
N TRP A 160 -24.30 -1.45 -6.57
CA TRP A 160 -25.05 -2.64 -6.98
C TRP A 160 -26.19 -2.29 -7.92
N ASP A 161 -26.81 -3.32 -8.46
CA ASP A 161 -28.03 -3.21 -9.25
C ASP A 161 -29.11 -4.09 -8.61
N SER A 162 -30.33 -3.58 -8.50
CA SER A 162 -31.43 -4.30 -7.84
C SER A 162 -31.76 -5.61 -8.56
N THR A 163 -31.65 -5.65 -9.90
CA THR A 163 -31.86 -6.88 -10.68
C THR A 163 -30.82 -7.94 -10.29
N THR A 164 -29.57 -7.52 -10.10
CA THR A 164 -28.48 -8.39 -9.65
C THR A 164 -28.74 -8.94 -8.25
N THR A 165 -29.21 -8.12 -7.30
CA THR A 165 -29.55 -8.59 -5.94
C THR A 165 -30.67 -9.65 -5.95
N VAL A 166 -31.70 -9.47 -6.78
CA VAL A 166 -32.79 -10.44 -6.94
C VAL A 166 -32.33 -11.70 -7.64
N TYR A 167 -31.46 -11.59 -8.64
CA TYR A 167 -30.89 -12.74 -9.34
C TYR A 167 -30.04 -13.59 -8.40
N ILE A 168 -29.16 -12.98 -7.60
CA ILE A 168 -28.34 -13.69 -6.61
C ILE A 168 -29.24 -14.41 -5.61
N ALA A 169 -30.23 -13.70 -5.04
CA ALA A 169 -31.16 -14.31 -4.10
C ALA A 169 -31.90 -15.51 -4.71
N SER A 170 -32.52 -15.34 -5.88
CA SER A 170 -33.43 -16.36 -6.45
C SER A 170 -32.73 -17.49 -7.19
N VAL A 171 -31.67 -17.21 -7.93
CA VAL A 171 -31.01 -18.17 -8.83
C VAL A 171 -29.77 -18.78 -8.19
N VAL A 172 -28.95 -17.97 -7.51
CA VAL A 172 -27.67 -18.43 -6.94
C VAL A 172 -27.87 -19.07 -5.58
N LEU A 173 -28.64 -18.41 -4.69
CA LEU A 173 -28.85 -18.87 -3.32
C LEU A 173 -30.13 -19.68 -3.12
N GLY A 174 -31.03 -19.71 -4.11
CA GLY A 174 -32.32 -20.42 -4.03
C GLY A 174 -33.31 -19.82 -3.03
N LEU A 175 -33.13 -18.56 -2.62
CA LEU A 175 -34.02 -17.81 -1.74
C LEU A 175 -35.19 -17.19 -2.53
N PRO A 176 -36.29 -16.77 -1.87
CA PRO A 176 -37.32 -16.00 -2.55
C PRO A 176 -36.76 -14.71 -3.16
N ALA A 177 -37.27 -14.30 -4.33
CA ALA A 177 -36.90 -13.03 -4.95
C ALA A 177 -37.04 -11.81 -4.01
N GLN A 178 -38.00 -11.89 -3.08
CA GLN A 178 -38.21 -10.89 -2.03
C GLN A 178 -36.95 -10.64 -1.19
N ALA A 179 -36.13 -11.66 -0.91
CA ALA A 179 -34.90 -11.49 -0.15
C ALA A 179 -33.90 -10.55 -0.85
N GLY A 180 -33.83 -10.60 -2.18
CA GLY A 180 -33.00 -9.67 -2.96
C GLY A 180 -33.56 -8.25 -2.98
N ILE A 181 -34.89 -8.12 -3.03
CA ILE A 181 -35.57 -6.81 -2.92
C ILE A 181 -35.28 -6.19 -1.54
N ASP A 182 -35.43 -6.97 -0.47
CA ASP A 182 -35.20 -6.52 0.90
C ASP A 182 -33.73 -6.12 1.12
N ALA A 183 -32.78 -6.88 0.54
CA ALA A 183 -31.36 -6.53 0.56
C ALA A 183 -31.08 -5.18 -0.12
N HIS A 184 -31.65 -4.96 -1.32
CA HIS A 184 -31.54 -3.67 -2.01
C HIS A 184 -32.14 -2.52 -1.18
N MET A 185 -33.34 -2.71 -0.61
CA MET A 185 -34.00 -1.69 0.20
C MET A 185 -33.26 -1.36 1.50
N SER A 186 -32.62 -2.37 2.12
CA SER A 186 -31.78 -2.16 3.30
C SER A 186 -30.50 -1.40 2.95
N ALA A 187 -29.83 -1.76 1.85
CA ALA A 187 -28.57 -1.13 1.45
C ALA A 187 -28.76 0.31 0.96
N ILE A 188 -29.85 0.61 0.24
CA ILE A 188 -30.11 1.97 -0.27
C ILE A 188 -30.42 2.96 0.88
N ALA A 189 -30.85 2.48 2.05
CA ALA A 189 -31.03 3.34 3.22
C ALA A 189 -29.70 3.88 3.76
N GLN A 190 -28.59 3.16 3.53
CA GLN A 190 -27.25 3.49 4.00
C GLN A 190 -26.36 4.11 2.90
N ASN A 191 -26.73 3.97 1.63
CA ASN A 191 -26.02 4.60 0.51
C ASN A 191 -27.05 5.00 -0.58
N PRO A 192 -27.88 6.02 -0.33
CA PRO A 192 -29.07 6.30 -1.14
C PRO A 192 -28.78 6.85 -2.53
N ASP A 193 -27.65 7.54 -2.70
CA ASP A 193 -27.14 8.08 -3.95
C ASP A 193 -26.03 7.20 -4.56
N MET A 194 -26.04 5.90 -4.23
CA MET A 194 -25.11 4.94 -4.84
C MET A 194 -25.13 5.12 -6.36
N SER A 195 -23.94 5.13 -6.95
CA SER A 195 -23.77 5.16 -8.39
C SER A 195 -22.36 4.68 -8.73
N PRO A 196 -22.12 4.19 -9.96
CA PRO A 196 -20.76 3.91 -10.41
C PRO A 196 -19.84 5.14 -10.29
N VAL A 197 -20.37 6.36 -10.46
CA VAL A 197 -19.58 7.60 -10.33
C VAL A 197 -19.20 7.84 -8.86
N LYS A 198 -20.15 7.76 -7.92
CA LYS A 198 -19.90 7.91 -6.49
C LYS A 198 -18.90 6.86 -6.01
N ALA A 199 -19.19 5.58 -6.28
CA ALA A 199 -18.36 4.47 -5.83
C ALA A 199 -16.91 4.59 -6.33
N ASN A 200 -16.72 4.85 -7.63
CA ASN A 200 -15.37 5.02 -8.19
C ASN A 200 -14.63 6.23 -7.61
N ALA A 201 -15.31 7.32 -7.25
CA ALA A 201 -14.67 8.48 -6.61
C ALA A 201 -14.15 8.16 -5.21
N TYR A 202 -14.90 7.39 -4.42
CA TYR A 202 -14.44 6.91 -3.11
C TYR A 202 -13.33 5.86 -3.26
N ILE A 203 -13.44 4.94 -4.23
CA ILE A 203 -12.36 3.97 -4.53
C ILE A 203 -11.08 4.69 -4.94
N ASP A 204 -11.14 5.71 -5.80
CA ASP A 204 -9.97 6.50 -6.19
C ASP A 204 -9.29 7.15 -4.97
N SER A 205 -10.10 7.74 -4.09
CA SER A 205 -9.61 8.36 -2.85
C SER A 205 -8.98 7.33 -1.91
N THR A 206 -9.61 6.17 -1.74
CA THR A 206 -9.09 5.05 -0.93
C THR A 206 -7.77 4.55 -1.50
N MET A 207 -7.70 4.29 -2.80
CA MET A 207 -6.49 3.79 -3.46
C MET A 207 -5.37 4.83 -3.40
N GLY A 208 -5.66 6.10 -3.66
CA GLY A 208 -4.69 7.20 -3.56
C GLY A 208 -4.12 7.34 -2.14
N TYR A 209 -4.96 7.15 -1.12
CA TYR A 209 -4.57 7.21 0.29
C TYR A 209 -3.75 5.98 0.72
N PHE A 210 -4.17 4.76 0.34
CA PHE A 210 -3.53 3.50 0.70
C PHE A 210 -2.21 3.29 -0.04
N CYS A 211 -2.18 3.43 -1.37
CA CYS A 211 -1.00 3.12 -2.17
C CYS A 211 0.24 3.89 -1.71
N ARG A 212 0.10 5.16 -1.31
CA ARG A 212 1.21 5.98 -0.81
C ARG A 212 1.78 5.44 0.49
N ARG A 213 0.91 4.98 1.39
CA ARG A 213 1.31 4.37 2.67
C ARG A 213 1.89 2.99 2.47
N ILE A 214 1.36 2.20 1.53
CA ILE A 214 1.93 0.91 1.14
C ILE A 214 3.36 1.11 0.62
N VAL A 215 3.58 2.05 -0.31
CA VAL A 215 4.92 2.37 -0.84
C VAL A 215 5.89 2.70 0.30
N ARG A 216 5.45 3.51 1.27
CA ARG A 216 6.27 3.86 2.43
C ARG A 216 6.51 2.68 3.38
N ALA A 217 5.47 1.94 3.75
CA ALA A 217 5.55 0.80 4.67
C ALA A 217 6.43 -0.33 4.12
N THR A 218 6.47 -0.48 2.80
CA THR A 218 7.31 -1.47 2.10
C THR A 218 8.68 -0.93 1.71
N ASN A 219 9.04 0.29 2.14
CA ASN A 219 10.30 0.96 1.84
C ASN A 219 10.61 1.00 0.33
N LEU A 220 9.56 1.24 -0.46
CA LEU A 220 9.65 1.48 -1.91
C LEU A 220 9.80 2.96 -2.23
N ASP A 221 9.69 3.84 -1.24
CA ASP A 221 9.96 5.27 -1.38
C ASP A 221 11.45 5.54 -1.64
N GLY A 222 11.75 6.38 -2.64
CA GLY A 222 13.13 6.69 -3.04
C GLY A 222 13.82 5.60 -3.87
N GLN A 223 13.14 4.50 -4.20
CA GLN A 223 13.55 3.61 -5.27
C GLN A 223 13.37 4.34 -6.61
N ASN A 224 14.42 4.39 -7.43
CA ASN A 224 14.31 4.95 -8.77
C ASN A 224 13.26 4.15 -9.56
N SER A 225 12.37 4.85 -10.24
CA SER A 225 11.53 4.23 -11.25
C SER A 225 12.39 3.63 -12.37
N ILE A 226 11.84 2.66 -13.10
CA ILE A 226 12.49 2.09 -14.29
C ILE A 226 12.88 3.19 -15.27
N ASP A 227 12.06 4.23 -15.39
CA ASP A 227 12.27 5.36 -16.29
C ASP A 227 13.44 6.26 -15.83
N GLU A 228 13.54 6.58 -14.54
CA GLU A 228 14.67 7.38 -14.01
C GLU A 228 16.00 6.65 -14.15
N MET A 229 16.02 5.33 -13.96
CA MET A 229 17.23 4.53 -14.16
C MET A 229 17.67 4.53 -15.63
N SER A 230 16.72 4.53 -16.57
CA SER A 230 17.01 4.62 -18.01
C SER A 230 17.55 6.01 -18.42
N GLN A 231 17.06 7.09 -17.79
CA GLN A 231 17.56 8.45 -18.03
C GLN A 231 18.98 8.63 -17.52
N LEU A 232 19.26 8.14 -16.30
CA LEU A 232 20.61 8.18 -15.73
C LEU A 232 21.60 7.37 -16.59
N GLU A 233 21.19 6.21 -17.10
CA GLU A 233 22.02 5.46 -18.04
C GLU A 233 22.32 6.27 -19.31
N SER A 234 21.34 7.00 -19.86
CA SER A 234 21.54 7.87 -21.04
C SER A 234 22.43 9.09 -20.77
N SER A 235 22.56 9.49 -19.50
CA SER A 235 23.39 10.61 -19.05
C SER A 235 24.90 10.30 -19.06
N ILE A 236 25.26 9.01 -19.05
CA ILE A 236 26.65 8.56 -19.07
C ILE A 236 27.11 8.24 -20.50
N ASP A 237 28.18 8.89 -20.96
CA ASP A 237 28.85 8.56 -22.21
C ASP A 237 30.19 7.89 -21.92
N ILE A 238 30.45 6.73 -22.54
CA ILE A 238 31.73 6.03 -22.44
C ILE A 238 32.32 5.88 -23.84
N TYR A 239 33.50 6.46 -24.07
CA TYR A 239 34.15 6.46 -25.38
C TYR A 239 35.69 6.54 -25.31
N PRO A 240 36.42 6.00 -26.32
CA PRO A 240 35.89 5.16 -27.39
C PRO A 240 35.44 3.79 -26.84
N ASN A 241 34.44 3.19 -27.48
CA ASN A 241 34.01 1.83 -27.20
C ASN A 241 33.79 1.13 -28.57
N PRO A 242 34.70 0.26 -29.03
CA PRO A 242 35.82 -0.34 -28.29
C PRO A 242 36.96 0.64 -27.93
N ALA A 243 37.66 0.36 -26.83
CA ALA A 243 38.80 1.15 -26.33
C ALA A 243 40.09 0.31 -26.31
N THR A 244 41.25 0.94 -26.51
CA THR A 244 42.54 0.24 -26.47
C THR A 244 43.36 0.63 -25.24
N GLN A 245 43.93 1.84 -25.25
CA GLN A 245 44.81 2.29 -24.16
C GLN A 245 44.13 3.21 -23.15
N SER A 246 43.01 3.82 -23.54
CA SER A 246 42.31 4.80 -22.72
C SER A 246 40.81 4.79 -22.95
N LEU A 247 40.07 5.05 -21.88
CA LEU A 247 38.62 5.17 -21.86
C LEU A 247 38.24 6.51 -21.24
N THR A 248 37.39 7.28 -21.90
CA THR A 248 36.79 8.49 -21.34
C THR A 248 35.38 8.17 -20.88
N ILE A 249 35.06 8.58 -19.65
CA ILE A 249 33.73 8.47 -19.04
C ILE A 249 33.26 9.89 -18.76
N GLY A 250 32.18 10.30 -19.41
CA GLY A 250 31.54 11.59 -19.22
C GLY A 250 30.16 11.41 -18.60
N SER A 251 29.83 12.29 -17.66
CA SER A 251 28.47 12.47 -17.15
C SER A 251 27.88 13.77 -17.68
N LYS A 252 26.64 13.71 -18.17
CA LYS A 252 25.81 14.88 -18.49
C LYS A 252 25.13 15.45 -17.24
N GLU A 253 24.99 14.64 -16.19
CA GLU A 253 24.28 15.01 -14.95
C GLU A 253 25.09 14.60 -13.73
N GLY A 254 25.55 15.58 -12.94
CA GLY A 254 26.26 15.33 -11.68
C GLY A 254 27.74 14.96 -11.81
N LEU A 255 28.39 14.84 -10.65
CA LEU A 255 29.82 14.53 -10.54
C LEU A 255 30.02 13.02 -10.39
N ILE A 256 30.98 12.48 -11.12
CA ILE A 256 31.39 11.07 -10.97
C ILE A 256 32.17 10.95 -9.65
N ASN A 257 31.74 10.05 -8.78
CA ASN A 257 32.36 9.78 -7.48
C ASN A 257 33.27 8.55 -7.53
N THR A 258 32.81 7.49 -8.17
CA THR A 258 33.56 6.23 -8.33
C THR A 258 33.36 5.64 -9.71
N ILE A 259 34.38 4.92 -10.20
CA ILE A 259 34.33 4.10 -11.40
C ILE A 259 34.96 2.75 -11.07
N GLU A 260 34.26 1.68 -11.40
CA GLU A 260 34.70 0.30 -11.23
C GLU A 260 34.53 -0.45 -12.54
N MET A 261 35.53 -1.23 -12.93
CA MET A 261 35.43 -2.13 -14.09
C MET A 261 35.55 -3.56 -13.64
N TYR A 262 34.60 -4.37 -14.07
CA TYR A 262 34.54 -5.80 -13.81
C TYR A 262 34.74 -6.59 -15.10
N SER A 263 35.45 -7.72 -15.02
CA SER A 263 35.54 -8.68 -16.13
C SER A 263 34.20 -9.38 -16.38
N ALA A 264 34.09 -10.11 -17.49
CA ALA A 264 32.91 -10.94 -17.79
C ALA A 264 32.61 -12.02 -16.73
N THR A 265 33.57 -12.37 -15.87
CA THR A 265 33.39 -13.32 -14.76
C THR A 265 33.10 -12.63 -13.43
N GLY A 266 32.94 -11.29 -13.41
CA GLY A 266 32.64 -10.51 -12.21
C GLY A 266 33.86 -10.10 -11.36
N GLU A 267 35.08 -10.32 -11.84
CA GLU A 267 36.30 -9.90 -11.13
C GLU A 267 36.51 -8.40 -11.28
N LEU A 268 36.73 -7.67 -10.18
CA LEU A 268 37.08 -6.25 -10.21
C LEU A 268 38.50 -6.06 -10.76
N VAL A 269 38.62 -5.53 -11.98
CA VAL A 269 39.90 -5.35 -12.67
C VAL A 269 40.44 -3.93 -12.63
N ARG A 270 39.57 -2.94 -12.37
CA ARG A 270 39.97 -1.54 -12.22
C ARG A 270 39.05 -0.80 -11.28
N ILE A 271 39.61 0.09 -10.48
CA ILE A 271 38.86 1.04 -9.65
C ILE A 271 39.48 2.44 -9.73
N ALA A 272 38.65 3.46 -9.74
CA ALA A 272 39.01 4.86 -9.52
C ALA A 272 37.96 5.47 -8.57
N SER A 273 38.40 5.92 -7.40
CA SER A 273 37.53 6.43 -6.32
C SER A 273 37.94 7.84 -5.89
N ASN A 274 37.12 8.47 -5.05
CA ASN A 274 37.29 9.86 -4.60
C ASN A 274 37.37 10.86 -5.76
N LEU A 275 36.59 10.60 -6.80
CA LEU A 275 36.49 11.45 -7.98
C LEU A 275 35.49 12.59 -7.70
N SER A 276 35.69 13.70 -8.41
CA SER A 276 34.81 14.88 -8.33
C SER A 276 34.87 15.66 -9.65
N SER A 277 34.55 14.97 -10.74
CA SER A 277 34.55 15.55 -12.09
C SER A 277 33.40 14.98 -12.92
N THR A 278 32.87 15.78 -13.85
CA THR A 278 31.90 15.32 -14.85
C THR A 278 32.56 14.54 -15.98
N LYS A 279 33.89 14.55 -16.09
CA LYS A 279 34.64 13.85 -17.12
C LYS A 279 35.92 13.25 -16.56
N ILE A 280 36.11 11.96 -16.77
CA ILE A 280 37.26 11.19 -16.30
C ILE A 280 37.90 10.49 -17.48
N LEU A 281 39.23 10.60 -17.59
CA LEU A 281 40.04 9.83 -18.52
C LEU A 281 40.76 8.73 -17.73
N LEU A 282 40.41 7.47 -18.02
CA LEU A 282 41.15 6.31 -17.55
C LEU A 282 42.20 5.95 -18.61
N SER A 283 43.44 6.36 -18.37
CA SER A 283 44.59 6.00 -19.22
C SER A 283 45.28 4.73 -18.70
N ASN A 284 46.03 4.06 -19.58
CA ASN A 284 46.82 2.86 -19.26
C ASN A 284 45.95 1.76 -18.64
N LEU A 285 44.86 1.40 -19.33
CA LEU A 285 43.91 0.39 -18.85
C LEU A 285 44.62 -0.92 -18.47
N ASN A 286 45.61 -1.35 -19.28
CA ASN A 286 46.38 -2.58 -19.08
C ASN A 286 45.47 -3.80 -18.82
N LEU A 287 44.34 -3.84 -19.54
CA LEU A 287 43.35 -4.90 -19.50
C LEU A 287 43.55 -5.81 -20.71
N LYS A 288 43.25 -7.09 -20.56
CA LYS A 288 43.25 -8.02 -21.70
C LYS A 288 42.09 -7.67 -22.64
N GLU A 289 42.25 -7.95 -23.93
CA GLU A 289 41.16 -7.84 -24.91
C GLU A 289 39.95 -8.64 -24.43
N GLY A 290 38.76 -8.03 -24.46
CA GLY A 290 37.54 -8.66 -23.95
C GLY A 290 36.42 -7.71 -23.57
N LEU A 291 35.37 -8.31 -23.00
CA LEU A 291 34.17 -7.61 -22.53
C LEU A 291 34.27 -7.28 -21.05
N TYR A 292 33.94 -6.05 -20.70
CA TYR A 292 33.94 -5.55 -19.33
C TYR A 292 32.63 -4.83 -19.01
N MET A 293 32.25 -4.87 -17.74
CA MET A 293 31.17 -4.05 -17.17
C MET A 293 31.80 -2.89 -16.42
N CYS A 294 31.50 -1.67 -16.85
CA CYS A 294 31.97 -0.45 -16.22
C CYS A 294 30.83 0.15 -15.39
N THR A 295 30.94 0.09 -14.07
CA THR A 295 30.02 0.71 -13.12
C THR A 295 30.52 2.09 -12.75
N VAL A 296 29.68 3.11 -12.88
CA VAL A 296 29.96 4.51 -12.59
C VAL A 296 28.99 4.97 -11.51
N GLU A 297 29.51 5.57 -10.44
CA GLU A 297 28.70 6.12 -9.38
C GLU A 297 28.63 7.64 -9.47
N ILE A 298 27.40 8.17 -9.39
CA ILE A 298 27.09 9.60 -9.42
C ILE A 298 26.12 9.88 -8.29
N ASN A 299 26.49 10.76 -7.35
CA ASN A 299 25.65 11.16 -6.23
C ASN A 299 25.06 9.97 -5.45
N GLY A 300 25.82 8.88 -5.29
CA GLY A 300 25.39 7.65 -4.61
C GLY A 300 24.60 6.65 -5.46
N GLN A 301 24.27 6.99 -6.71
CA GLN A 301 23.58 6.08 -7.65
C GLN A 301 24.59 5.41 -8.60
N ARG A 302 24.39 4.13 -8.92
CA ARG A 302 25.31 3.33 -9.75
C ARG A 302 24.70 2.98 -11.10
N VAL A 303 25.42 3.31 -12.18
CA VAL A 303 25.08 2.95 -13.57
C VAL A 303 26.12 1.98 -14.11
N THR A 304 25.70 0.86 -14.71
CA THR A 304 26.64 -0.09 -15.33
C THR A 304 26.50 -0.11 -16.84
N LYS A 305 27.60 0.13 -17.57
CA LYS A 305 27.65 0.04 -19.03
C LYS A 305 28.67 -0.97 -19.51
N ARG A 306 28.35 -1.61 -20.65
CA ARG A 306 29.21 -2.58 -21.32
C ARG A 306 30.32 -1.87 -22.11
N VAL A 307 31.57 -2.25 -21.86
CA VAL A 307 32.77 -1.72 -22.54
C VAL A 307 33.56 -2.86 -23.17
N VAL A 308 34.01 -2.67 -24.41
CA VAL A 308 34.87 -3.62 -25.12
C VAL A 308 36.29 -3.08 -25.14
N ILE A 309 37.26 -3.89 -24.72
CA ILE A 309 38.69 -3.58 -24.80
C ILE A 309 39.35 -4.36 -25.94
N GLN A 310 40.19 -3.69 -26.72
CA GLN A 310 40.94 -4.20 -27.88
C GLN A 310 42.45 -3.87 -27.79
#